data_AF-A0AAV9KR59-F1
#
_entry.id   AF-A0AAV9KR59-F1
#
_cell.length_a   1.000
_cell.length_b   1.000
_cell.length_c   1.000
_cell.angle_alpha   90.00
_cell.angle_beta   90.00
_cell.angle_gamma   90.00
#
_symmetry.space_group_name_H-M   'P 1'
#
loop_
_entity.id
_entity.type
_entity.pdbx_description
1 polymer ?
#
loop_
_entity_poly.entity_id
_entity_poly.type
_entity_poly.pdbx_seq_one_letter_code
_entity_poly.pdbx_strand_id
1 'polypeptide(L)'
;MSESSCDSISNSMIMTCFCGELSRCFASRTPLNLGRRFYRCFKPKMENCEFWRWEDSSSENSSIEVNLLKSKLEVATLKMENLRESLNAVKIERDNLKKKLMNLESLNYFEVNKSRNLEAKVSKLKMLCIL
;
A
#
# COMPACT_ATOMS: atom_id res chain seq x y z
N MET A 1 -31.77 5.32 36.64
CA MET A 1 -31.60 3.85 36.58
C MET A 1 -31.52 3.46 35.12
N SER A 2 -30.44 2.82 34.67
CA SER A 2 -30.25 2.41 33.26
C SER A 2 -30.87 1.02 33.07
N GLU A 3 -31.87 0.92 32.21
CA GLU A 3 -32.52 -0.37 31.87
C GLU A 3 -31.59 -1.25 31.05
N SER A 4 -31.66 -2.57 31.29
CA SER A 4 -30.96 -3.58 30.52
C SER A 4 -31.73 -3.88 29.24
N SER A 5 -31.25 -3.39 28.11
CA SER A 5 -31.84 -3.65 26.80
C SER A 5 -30.76 -4.08 25.83
N CYS A 6 -30.48 -5.38 25.80
CA CYS A 6 -29.62 -6.00 24.80
C CYS A 6 -30.22 -7.35 24.36
N ASP A 7 -31.37 -7.29 23.68
CA ASP A 7 -32.07 -8.47 23.13
C ASP A 7 -31.44 -8.97 21.81
N SER A 8 -30.12 -9.09 21.78
CA SER A 8 -29.44 -9.71 20.63
C SER A 8 -28.24 -10.47 21.13
N ILE A 9 -28.47 -11.76 21.42
CA ILE A 9 -27.42 -12.77 21.52
C ILE A 9 -26.86 -12.94 20.09
N SER A 10 -26.07 -11.98 19.64
CA SER A 10 -25.26 -12.09 18.45
C SER A 10 -23.86 -11.61 18.80
N ASN A 11 -23.02 -12.55 19.23
CA ASN A 11 -21.56 -12.41 19.37
C ASN A 11 -21.02 -11.32 20.30
N SER A 12 -21.83 -10.76 21.21
CA SER A 12 -21.32 -9.93 22.30
C SER A 12 -20.58 -10.83 23.29
N MET A 13 -19.25 -10.80 23.24
CA MET A 13 -18.30 -11.45 24.16
C MET A 13 -18.84 -11.40 25.60
N ILE A 14 -19.34 -12.53 26.11
CA ILE A 14 -19.86 -12.62 27.48
C ILE A 14 -18.66 -12.45 28.42
N MET A 15 -18.58 -11.31 29.10
CA MET A 15 -17.46 -11.00 30.01
C MET A 15 -17.78 -11.43 31.43
N THR A 16 -16.86 -12.13 32.08
CA THR A 16 -16.95 -12.52 33.50
C THR A 16 -16.49 -11.36 34.39
N CYS A 17 -17.29 -11.04 35.40
CA CYS A 17 -16.98 -10.05 36.43
C CYS A 17 -15.91 -10.55 37.40
N PHE A 18 -15.33 -9.65 38.20
CA PHE A 18 -14.35 -10.01 39.25
C PHE A 18 -14.92 -10.92 40.35
N CYS A 19 -16.25 -10.98 40.49
CA CYS A 19 -16.94 -11.88 41.41
C CYS A 19 -17.24 -13.27 40.82
N GLY A 20 -16.79 -13.56 39.58
CA GLY A 20 -17.03 -14.83 38.89
C GLY A 20 -18.35 -14.93 38.13
N GLU A 21 -19.24 -13.95 38.28
CA GLU A 21 -20.55 -13.92 37.59
C GLU A 21 -20.48 -13.30 36.19
N LEU A 22 -21.51 -13.51 35.38
CA LEU A 22 -21.63 -12.87 34.08
C LEU A 22 -21.96 -11.38 34.20
N SER A 23 -21.25 -10.55 33.44
CA SER A 23 -21.58 -9.13 33.30
C SER A 23 -22.83 -8.93 32.42
N ARG A 24 -23.47 -7.78 32.59
CA ARG A 24 -24.63 -7.37 31.79
C ARG A 24 -24.28 -6.13 30.98
N CYS A 25 -24.78 -6.06 29.75
CA CYS A 25 -24.61 -4.90 28.86
C CYS A 25 -25.66 -3.82 29.17
N PHE A 26 -25.24 -2.57 29.10
CA PHE A 26 -26.04 -1.37 29.33
C PHE A 26 -25.70 -0.31 28.29
N ALA A 27 -26.67 0.50 27.91
CA ALA A 27 -26.45 1.69 27.10
C ALA A 27 -26.28 2.93 27.99
N SER A 28 -25.24 3.73 27.74
CA SER A 28 -25.01 5.00 28.42
C SER A 28 -26.08 6.01 28.03
N ARG A 29 -26.57 6.73 29.05
CA ARG A 29 -27.55 7.84 28.90
C ARG A 29 -26.90 9.22 29.12
N THR A 30 -25.58 9.27 29.23
CA THR A 30 -24.85 10.53 29.41
C THR A 30 -24.82 11.30 28.08
N PRO A 31 -24.94 12.64 28.06
CA PRO A 31 -24.95 13.40 26.81
C PRO A 31 -23.72 13.14 25.92
N LEU A 32 -22.54 12.95 26.53
CA LEU A 32 -21.28 12.71 25.81
C LEU A 32 -21.20 11.30 25.21
N ASN A 33 -21.86 10.31 25.80
CA ASN A 33 -21.78 8.91 25.38
C ASN A 33 -23.18 8.32 25.20
N LEU A 34 -24.13 9.10 24.66
CA LEU A 34 -25.52 8.68 24.55
C LEU A 34 -25.62 7.48 23.59
N GLY A 35 -26.16 6.36 24.07
CA GLY A 35 -26.29 5.12 23.31
C GLY A 35 -25.06 4.21 23.29
N ARG A 36 -23.88 4.68 23.73
CA ARG A 36 -22.66 3.85 23.79
C ARG A 36 -22.81 2.72 24.81
N ARG A 37 -22.41 1.49 24.45
CA ARG A 37 -22.62 0.29 25.27
C ARG A 37 -21.45 -0.03 26.19
N PHE A 38 -21.76 -0.46 27.41
CA PHE A 38 -20.78 -0.88 28.40
C PHE A 38 -21.28 -2.11 29.16
N TYR A 39 -20.36 -2.93 29.63
CA TYR A 39 -20.62 -4.05 30.52
C TYR A 39 -20.36 -3.66 31.96
N ARG A 40 -21.24 -4.04 32.88
CA ARG A 40 -20.97 -3.97 34.32
C ARG A 40 -21.60 -5.13 35.09
N CYS A 41 -21.14 -5.34 36.33
CA CYS A 41 -21.75 -6.32 37.22
C CYS A 41 -23.21 -5.95 37.54
N PHE A 42 -24.10 -6.95 37.57
CA PHE A 42 -25.52 -6.76 37.91
C PHE A 42 -25.81 -6.89 39.41
N LYS A 43 -24.83 -7.40 40.20
CA LYS A 43 -25.03 -7.66 41.62
C LYS A 43 -25.31 -6.36 42.40
N PRO A 44 -26.15 -6.40 43.45
CA PRO A 44 -26.38 -5.26 44.33
C PRO A 44 -25.09 -4.77 44.97
N LYS A 45 -25.03 -3.47 45.31
CA LYS A 45 -23.83 -2.80 45.88
C LYS A 45 -23.25 -3.48 47.13
N MET A 46 -24.00 -4.33 47.83
CA MET A 46 -23.52 -5.04 49.02
C MET A 46 -22.38 -6.03 48.74
N GLU A 47 -22.17 -6.47 47.49
CA GLU A 47 -21.11 -7.42 47.12
C GLU A 47 -19.89 -6.78 46.42
N ASN A 48 -19.78 -5.44 46.40
CA ASN A 48 -18.61 -4.65 45.95
C ASN A 48 -17.92 -5.07 44.63
N CYS A 49 -18.65 -5.65 43.67
CA CYS A 49 -18.06 -5.94 42.35
C CYS A 49 -18.13 -4.70 41.44
N GLU A 50 -17.01 -4.02 41.27
CA GLU A 50 -16.89 -2.79 40.48
C GLU A 50 -16.50 -3.03 39.01
N PHE A 51 -16.72 -4.24 38.49
CA PHE A 51 -16.42 -4.54 37.09
C PHE A 51 -17.19 -3.58 36.15
N TRP A 52 -16.45 -2.88 35.30
CA TRP A 52 -17.00 -1.98 34.29
C TRP A 52 -16.05 -1.88 33.08
N ARG A 53 -16.56 -2.05 31.85
CA ARG A 53 -15.80 -1.97 30.59
C ARG A 53 -16.69 -1.42 29.47
N TRP A 54 -16.14 -0.60 28.57
CA TRP A 54 -16.83 -0.27 27.31
C TRP A 54 -16.89 -1.49 26.38
N GLU A 55 -17.94 -1.59 25.54
CA GLU A 55 -18.07 -2.64 24.52
C GLU A 55 -16.94 -2.59 23.48
N ASP A 56 -16.37 -1.41 23.26
CA ASP A 56 -15.31 -1.17 22.27
C ASP A 56 -13.95 -1.80 22.62
N SER A 57 -13.81 -2.45 23.79
CA SER A 57 -12.54 -3.02 24.25
C SER A 57 -12.21 -4.36 23.58
N SER A 58 -11.89 -4.36 22.29
CA SER A 58 -11.23 -5.50 21.63
C SER A 58 -9.79 -5.16 21.27
N SER A 59 -8.92 -5.05 22.29
CA SER A 59 -7.46 -4.89 22.15
C SER A 59 -6.76 -6.09 21.48
N GLU A 60 -7.44 -7.22 21.34
CA GLU A 60 -6.92 -8.40 20.65
C GLU A 60 -7.07 -8.27 19.11
N ASN A 61 -8.14 -7.64 18.63
CA ASN A 61 -8.36 -7.39 17.21
C ASN A 61 -7.34 -6.40 16.62
N SER A 62 -6.90 -5.41 17.42
CA SER A 62 -5.88 -4.45 16.97
C SER A 62 -4.52 -5.08 16.71
N SER A 63 -4.16 -6.15 17.43
CA SER A 63 -2.85 -6.79 17.29
C SER A 63 -2.73 -7.58 15.98
N ILE A 64 -3.80 -8.25 15.56
CA ILE A 64 -3.84 -9.00 14.30
C ILE A 64 -3.78 -8.04 13.11
N GLU A 65 -4.53 -6.95 13.17
CA GLU A 65 -4.57 -5.95 12.11
C GLU A 65 -3.21 -5.24 11.93
N VAL A 66 -2.55 -4.88 13.04
CA VAL A 66 -1.20 -4.29 13.01
C VAL A 66 -0.18 -5.25 12.38
N ASN A 67 -0.22 -6.54 12.72
CA ASN A 67 0.68 -7.54 12.15
C ASN A 67 0.44 -7.73 10.65
N LEU A 68 -0.82 -7.72 10.21
CA LEU A 68 -1.18 -7.80 8.79
C LEU A 68 -0.72 -6.57 8.00
N LEU A 69 -0.87 -5.37 8.58
CA LEU A 69 -0.39 -4.14 7.96
C LEU A 69 1.14 -4.13 7.87
N LYS A 70 1.83 -4.63 8.89
CA LYS A 70 3.28 -4.76 8.90
C LYS A 70 3.80 -5.67 7.80
N SER A 71 3.18 -6.85 7.61
CA SER A 71 3.59 -7.77 6.54
C SER A 71 3.31 -7.20 5.15
N LYS A 72 2.17 -6.52 4.95
CA LYS A 72 1.88 -5.81 3.69
C LYS A 72 2.89 -4.70 3.41
N LEU A 73 3.29 -3.96 4.43
CA LEU A 73 4.29 -2.89 4.31
C LEU A 73 5.65 -3.46 3.90
N GLU A 74 6.08 -4.56 4.50
CA GLU A 74 7.33 -5.25 4.15
C GLU A 74 7.33 -5.72 2.69
N VAL A 75 6.25 -6.37 2.25
CA VAL A 75 6.09 -6.80 0.85
C VAL A 75 6.08 -5.61 -0.11
N ALA A 76 5.41 -4.51 0.24
CA ALA A 76 5.40 -3.30 -0.58
C ALA A 76 6.80 -2.71 -0.69
N THR A 77 7.58 -2.72 0.39
CA THR A 77 8.95 -2.20 0.44
C THR A 77 9.87 -3.02 -0.46
N LEU A 78 9.80 -4.36 -0.39
CA LEU A 78 10.57 -5.25 -1.28
C LEU A 78 10.22 -5.04 -2.77
N LYS A 79 8.92 -4.86 -3.09
CA LYS A 79 8.49 -4.56 -4.45
C LYS A 79 9.04 -3.22 -4.96
N MET A 80 9.06 -2.20 -4.10
CA MET A 80 9.60 -0.89 -4.45
C MET A 80 11.09 -0.96 -4.78
N GLU A 81 11.89 -1.68 -3.98
CA GLU A 81 13.31 -1.84 -4.24
C GLU A 81 13.58 -2.64 -5.52
N ASN A 82 12.86 -3.73 -5.77
CA ASN A 82 12.99 -4.48 -7.01
C ASN A 82 12.64 -3.64 -8.26
N LEU A 83 11.59 -2.81 -8.17
CA LEU A 83 11.22 -1.88 -9.24
C LEU A 83 12.30 -0.81 -9.44
N ARG A 84 12.91 -0.32 -8.35
CA ARG A 84 14.01 0.64 -8.41
C ARG A 84 15.24 0.06 -9.12
N GLU A 85 15.60 -1.18 -8.81
CA GLU A 85 16.70 -1.87 -9.49
C GLU A 85 16.41 -2.08 -10.97
N SER A 86 15.20 -2.54 -11.31
CA SER A 86 14.75 -2.70 -12.69
C SER A 86 14.80 -1.37 -13.46
N LEU A 87 14.38 -0.27 -12.84
CA LEU A 87 14.44 1.06 -13.43
C LEU A 87 15.89 1.50 -13.69
N ASN A 88 16.81 1.20 -12.78
CA ASN A 88 18.22 1.52 -12.96
C ASN A 88 18.82 0.73 -14.14
N ALA A 89 18.50 -0.55 -14.28
CA ALA A 89 18.93 -1.37 -15.41
C ALA A 89 18.44 -0.78 -16.74
N VAL A 90 17.15 -0.43 -16.83
CA VAL A 90 16.56 0.19 -18.03
C VAL A 90 17.22 1.54 -18.36
N LYS A 91 17.54 2.35 -17.34
CA LYS A 91 18.25 3.63 -17.55
C LYS A 91 19.64 3.42 -18.14
N ILE A 92 20.40 2.44 -17.64
CA ILE A 92 21.72 2.10 -18.16
C ILE A 92 21.63 1.66 -19.63
N GLU A 93 20.68 0.78 -19.94
CA GLU A 93 20.48 0.30 -21.31
C GLU A 93 20.09 1.44 -22.26
N ARG A 94 19.16 2.30 -21.85
CA ARG A 94 18.77 3.50 -22.61
C ARG A 94 19.98 4.39 -22.91
N ASP A 95 20.83 4.64 -21.93
CA ASP A 95 22.00 5.51 -22.09
C ASP A 95 23.03 4.88 -23.05
N ASN A 96 23.19 3.56 -23.00
CA ASN A 96 24.03 2.82 -23.95
C ASN A 96 23.47 2.86 -25.38
N LEU A 97 22.16 2.68 -25.54
CA LEU A 97 21.49 2.77 -26.85
C LEU A 97 21.60 4.18 -27.42
N LYS A 98 21.47 5.22 -26.59
CA LYS A 98 21.64 6.61 -26.99
C LYS A 98 23.05 6.87 -27.55
N LYS A 99 24.09 6.33 -26.91
CA LYS A 99 25.47 6.42 -27.43
C LYS A 99 25.63 5.69 -28.77
N LYS A 100 25.06 4.49 -28.91
CA LYS A 100 25.09 3.75 -30.18
C LYS A 100 24.39 4.52 -31.30
N LEU A 101 23.26 5.16 -31.01
CA LEU A 101 22.51 5.98 -31.97
C LEU A 101 23.37 7.15 -32.48
N MET A 102 24.01 7.90 -31.57
CA MET A 102 24.90 9.01 -31.96
C MET A 102 26.05 8.55 -32.87
N ASN A 103 26.63 7.38 -32.59
CA ASN A 103 27.69 6.82 -33.44
C ASN A 103 27.18 6.45 -34.84
N LEU A 104 25.99 5.84 -34.92
CA LEU A 104 25.36 5.48 -36.19
C LEU A 104 24.98 6.72 -37.01
N GLU A 105 24.46 7.76 -36.38
CA GLU A 105 24.14 9.04 -37.04
C GLU A 105 25.39 9.68 -37.65
N SER A 106 26.50 9.69 -36.92
CA SER A 106 27.79 10.19 -37.40
C SER A 106 28.33 9.38 -38.59
N LEU A 107 28.28 8.05 -38.49
CA LEU A 107 28.73 7.17 -39.56
C LEU A 107 27.87 7.33 -40.82
N ASN A 108 26.56 7.41 -40.65
CA ASN A 108 25.62 7.61 -41.76
C ASN A 108 25.87 8.96 -42.45
N TYR A 109 26.10 10.03 -41.68
CA TYR A 109 26.44 11.34 -42.24
C TYR A 109 27.71 11.28 -43.12
N PHE A 110 28.74 10.58 -42.66
CA PHE A 110 29.98 10.39 -43.42
C PHE A 110 29.75 9.61 -44.72
N GLU A 111 29.09 8.46 -44.65
CA GLU A 111 28.85 7.59 -45.81
C GLU A 111 27.98 8.27 -46.87
N VAL A 112 26.93 8.99 -46.46
CA VAL A 112 26.08 9.75 -47.38
C VAL A 112 26.90 10.80 -48.13
N ASN A 113 27.78 11.54 -47.46
CA ASN A 113 28.62 12.54 -48.11
C ASN A 113 29.65 11.92 -49.05
N LYS A 114 30.21 10.76 -48.68
CA LYS A 114 31.10 9.99 -49.54
C LYS A 114 30.37 9.49 -50.80
N SER A 115 29.14 8.98 -50.67
CA SER A 115 28.31 8.56 -51.81
C SER A 115 28.06 9.72 -52.77
N ARG A 116 27.63 10.88 -52.23
CA ARG A 116 27.43 12.10 -53.04
C ARG A 116 28.70 12.51 -53.81
N ASN A 117 29.87 12.42 -53.17
CA ASN A 117 31.14 12.75 -53.85
C ASN A 117 31.44 11.77 -55.00
N LEU A 118 31.23 10.48 -54.77
CA LEU A 118 31.43 9.45 -55.80
C LEU A 118 30.43 9.60 -56.94
N GLU A 119 29.16 9.84 -56.65
CA GLU A 119 28.12 10.12 -57.64
C GLU A 119 28.48 11.32 -58.53
N ALA A 120 29.01 12.40 -57.93
CA ALA A 120 29.48 13.56 -58.68
C ALA A 120 30.67 13.23 -59.60
N LYS A 121 31.62 12.41 -59.13
CA LYS A 121 32.76 11.95 -59.97
C LYS A 121 32.30 11.06 -61.11
N VAL A 122 31.40 10.11 -60.83
CA VAL A 122 30.81 9.23 -61.85
C VAL A 122 30.06 10.05 -62.90
N SER A 123 29.29 11.05 -62.46
CA SER A 123 28.57 11.94 -63.38
C SER A 123 29.52 12.70 -64.30
N LYS A 124 30.64 13.24 -63.77
CA LYS A 124 31.69 13.89 -64.57
C LYS A 124 32.32 12.95 -65.60
N LEU A 125 32.66 11.72 -65.18
CA LEU A 125 33.24 10.72 -66.10
C LEU A 125 32.26 10.34 -67.21
N LYS A 126 30.98 10.15 -66.89
CA LYS A 126 29.94 9.88 -67.89
C LYS A 126 29.85 10.98 -68.94
N MET A 127 29.93 12.25 -68.53
CA MET A 127 29.92 13.37 -69.48
C MET A 127 31.13 13.36 -70.43
N LEU A 128 32.30 12.93 -69.95
CA LEU A 128 33.50 12.85 -70.78
C LEU A 128 33.46 11.69 -71.79
N CYS A 129 32.78 10.59 -71.47
CA CYS A 129 32.70 9.41 -72.35
C CYS A 129 31.62 9.51 -73.44
N ILE A 130 30.76 10.53 -73.42
CA ILE A 130 29.68 10.74 -74.41
C ILE A 130 30.08 11.78 -75.48
N LEU A 131 31.25 12.42 -75.33
CA LEU A 131 31.90 13.27 -76.34
C LEU A 131 32.87 12.44 -77.18
#